data_AF-A0A235B2Z9-F1
#
_entry.id   AF-A0A235B2Z9-F1
#
_cell.length_a   1.000
_cell.length_b   1.000
_cell.length_c   1.000
_cell.angle_alpha   90.00
_cell.angle_beta   90.00
_cell.angle_gamma   90.00
#
_symmetry.space_group_name_H-M   'P 1'
#
loop_
_entity.id
_entity.type
_entity.pdbx_description
1 polymer ?
#
loop_
_entity_poly.entity_id
_entity_poly.type
_entity_poly.pdbx_seq_one_letter_code
_entity_poly.pdbx_strand_id
1 'polypeptide(L)' 'MKSFLIFLILLFLGAATSVLVNLLAGDSLKKALFHLKNPFWVIDPAEVLLIVFFLLLPLVQAFRRRAKANQSKR' A
#
# COMPACT_ATOMS: atom_id res chain seq x y z
N MET A 1 -21.60 -8.53 -14.35
CA MET A 1 -20.46 -9.38 -13.94
C MET A 1 -20.51 -9.54 -12.43
N LYS A 2 -20.87 -10.72 -11.90
CA LYS A 2 -21.05 -10.96 -10.45
C LYS A 2 -19.85 -10.49 -9.61
N SER A 3 -18.64 -10.68 -10.12
CA SER A 3 -17.40 -10.28 -9.47
C SER A 3 -17.25 -8.77 -9.26
N PHE A 4 -17.79 -7.94 -10.17
CA PHE A 4 -17.73 -6.48 -10.02
C PHE A 4 -18.60 -5.99 -8.87
N LEU A 5 -19.79 -6.59 -8.70
CA LEU A 5 -20.68 -6.27 -7.59
C LEU A 5 -20.05 -6.68 -6.25
N ILE A 6 -19.44 -7.87 -6.19
CA ILE A 6 -18.70 -8.35 -5.02
C ILE A 6 -17.54 -7.40 -4.68
N PHE A 7 -16.80 -6.94 -5.68
CA PHE A 7 -15.73 -5.97 -5.49
C PHE A 7 -16.23 -4.66 -4.86
N LEU A 8 -17.34 -4.11 -5.36
CA LEU A 8 -17.93 -2.89 -4.79
C LEU A 8 -18.36 -3.10 -3.34
N ILE A 9 -19.00 -4.22 -3.03
CA ILE A 9 -19.40 -4.55 -1.65
C ILE A 9 -18.18 -4.61 -0.73
N LEU A 10 -17.10 -5.28 -1.15
CA LEU A 10 -15.86 -5.37 -0.38
C LEU A 10 -15.19 -4.00 -0.20
N LEU A 11 -15.23 -3.15 -1.22
CA LEU A 11 -14.69 -1.79 -1.15
C LEU A 11 -15.43 -0.96 -0.09
N PHE A 12 -16.77 -0.95 -0.12
CA PHE A 12 -17.58 -0.23 0.86
C PHE A 12 -17.42 -0.81 2.27
N LEU A 13 -17.36 -2.13 2.40
CA LEU A 13 -17.14 -2.79 3.68
C LEU A 13 -15.79 -2.40 4.28
N GLY A 14 -14.72 -2.43 3.49
CA GLY A 14 -13.37 -2.02 3.93
C GLY A 14 -13.29 -0.54 4.30
N ALA A 15 -13.98 0.32 3.54
CA ALA A 15 -14.06 1.74 3.86
C ALA A 15 -14.79 1.98 5.19
N ALA A 16 -15.93 1.31 5.40
CA ALA A 16 -16.72 1.43 6.61
C ALA A 16 -15.98 0.91 7.84
N THR A 17 -15.31 -0.25 7.74
CA THR A 17 -14.50 -0.79 8.84
C THR A 17 -13.33 0.12 9.18
N SER A 18 -12.64 0.69 8.18
CA SER A 18 -11.57 1.66 8.41
C SER A 18 -12.06 2.89 9.18
N VAL A 19 -13.20 3.47 8.81
CA VAL A 19 -13.79 4.61 9.53
C VAL A 19 -14.18 4.22 10.96
N LEU A 20 -14.81 3.06 11.14
CA LEU A 20 -15.24 2.59 12.47
C LEU A 20 -14.06 2.40 13.41
N VAL A 21 -12.96 1.78 12.94
CA VAL A 21 -11.74 1.59 13.75
C VAL A 21 -11.16 2.94 14.18
N ASN A 22 -11.13 3.92 13.27
CA ASN A 22 -10.68 5.27 13.60
C ASN A 22 -11.56 5.96 14.65
N LEU A 23 -12.89 5.86 14.51
CA LEU A 23 -13.82 6.42 15.48
C LEU A 23 -13.69 5.74 16.85
N LEU A 24 -13.52 4.41 16.89
CA LEU A 24 -13.27 3.63 18.10
C LEU A 24 -11.93 3.99 18.78
N ALA A 25 -10.92 4.36 17.97
CA ALA A 25 -9.65 4.88 18.46
C ALA A 25 -9.74 6.33 19.00
N GLY A 26 -10.93 6.96 18.92
CA GLY A 26 -11.18 8.31 19.40
C GLY A 26 -10.89 9.42 18.38
N ASP A 27 -10.59 9.08 17.13
CA ASP A 27 -10.37 10.08 16.08
C ASP A 27 -11.69 10.72 15.65
N SER A 28 -11.64 12.01 15.30
CA SER A 28 -12.80 12.71 14.74
C SER A 28 -13.18 12.15 13.36
N LEU A 29 -14.47 12.22 13.01
CA LEU A 29 -14.97 11.76 11.71
C LEU A 29 -14.23 12.41 10.53
N LYS A 30 -13.86 13.69 10.64
CA LYS A 30 -13.09 14.39 9.60
C LYS A 30 -11.71 13.74 9.38
N LYS A 31 -11.05 13.35 10.46
CA LYS A 31 -9.74 12.71 10.42
C LYS A 31 -9.83 11.27 9.91
N ALA A 32 -10.85 10.52 10.34
CA ALA A 32 -11.15 9.19 9.80
C ALA A 32 -11.41 9.20 8.29
N LEU A 33 -12.14 10.20 7.77
CA LEU A 33 -12.35 10.38 6.33
C LEU A 33 -11.07 10.79 5.57
N PHE A 34 -10.14 11.48 6.23
CA PHE A 34 -8.83 11.79 5.66
C PHE A 34 -7.97 10.53 5.55
N HIS A 35 -8.05 9.64 6.55
CA HIS A 35 -7.33 8.36 6.56
C HIS A 35 -7.76 7.41 5.43
N LEU A 36 -8.99 7.51 4.91
CA LEU A 36 -9.41 6.79 3.70
C LEU A 36 -8.60 7.18 2.45
N LYS A 37 -8.05 8.40 2.39
CA LYS A 37 -7.26 8.88 1.25
C LYS A 37 -5.80 8.41 1.31
N ASN A 38 -5.30 8.12 2.51
CA ASN A 38 -3.93 7.66 2.72
C ASN A 38 -3.92 6.29 3.40
N PRO A 39 -3.76 5.18 2.66
CA PRO A 39 -3.77 3.84 3.26
C PRO A 39 -2.59 3.57 4.20
N PHE A 40 -1.55 4.41 4.18
CA PHE A 40 -0.36 4.28 5.03
C PHE A 40 -0.37 5.22 6.23
N TRP A 41 -1.53 5.79 6.58
CA TRP A 41 -1.63 6.75 7.68
C TRP A 41 -1.24 6.18 9.06
N VAL A 42 -1.34 4.85 9.23
CA VAL A 42 -1.01 4.13 10.48
C VAL A 42 0.48 3.78 10.56
N ILE A 43 1.21 3.84 9.45
CA ILE A 43 2.56 3.30 9.36
C ILE A 43 3.56 4.31 9.92
N ASP A 44 4.45 3.85 10.79
CA ASP A 44 5.53 4.68 11.31
C ASP A 44 6.50 5.09 10.18
N PRO A 45 7.08 6.30 10.21
CA PRO A 45 7.99 6.75 9.16
C PRO A 45 9.18 5.78 8.93
N ALA A 46 9.65 5.10 9.98
CA ALA A 46 10.70 4.10 9.90
C ALA A 46 10.25 2.85 9.13
N GLU A 47 9.00 2.40 9.33
CA GLU A 47 8.41 1.28 8.61
C GLU A 47 8.20 1.62 7.13
N VAL A 48 7.83 2.87 6.80
CA VAL A 48 7.76 3.34 5.40
C VAL A 48 9.11 3.20 4.72
N LEU A 49 10.20 3.62 5.37
CA LEU A 49 11.56 3.48 4.84
C LEU A 49 11.93 2.01 4.60
N LEU A 50 11.58 1.12 5.51
CA LEU A 50 11.79 -0.31 5.35
C LEU A 50 11.02 -0.88 4.15
N ILE A 51 9.74 -0.54 4.02
CA ILE A 51 8.90 -0.98 2.88
C ILE A 51 9.52 -0.51 1.56
N VAL A 52 9.91 0.75 1.47
CA VAL A 52 10.56 1.31 0.27
C VAL A 52 11.87 0.58 -0.02
N PHE A 53 12.69 0.33 1.01
CA PHE A 53 13.94 -0.42 0.87
C PHE A 53 13.70 -1.83 0.32
N PHE A 54 12.74 -2.57 0.88
CA PHE A 54 12.39 -3.91 0.41
C PHE A 54 11.84 -3.90 -1.03
N LEU A 55 11.04 -2.89 -1.39
CA LEU A 55 10.53 -2.74 -2.75
C LEU A 55 11.64 -2.50 -3.79
N LEU A 56 12.74 -1.86 -3.38
CA LEU A 56 13.89 -1.58 -4.24
C LEU A 56 14.80 -2.78 -4.47
N LEU A 57 14.83 -3.77 -3.57
CA LEU A 57 15.67 -4.97 -3.72
C LEU A 57 15.46 -5.73 -5.06
N PRO A 58 14.22 -6.06 -5.49
CA PRO A 58 14.02 -6.74 -6.76
C PRO A 58 14.42 -5.87 -7.96
N LEU A 59 14.25 -4.54 -7.88
CA LEU A 59 14.72 -3.61 -8.91
C LEU A 59 16.24 -3.66 -9.05
N VAL A 60 16.98 -3.58 -7.93
CA VAL A 60 18.45 -3.68 -7.92
C VAL A 60 18.92 -5.02 -8.51
N GLN A 61 18.24 -6.12 -8.19
CA GLN A 61 18.54 -7.42 -8.79
C GLN A 61 18.28 -7.43 -10.31
N ALA A 62 17.18 -6.86 -10.77
CA ALA A 62 16.85 -6.77 -12.19
C ALA A 62 17.91 -5.96 -12.98
N PHE A 63 18.35 -4.82 -12.42
CA PHE A 63 19.43 -4.02 -13.01
C PHE A 63 20.76 -4.77 -13.06
N ARG A 64 21.13 -5.46 -11.97
CA ARG A 64 22.36 -6.30 -11.94
C ARG A 64 22.32 -7.41 -12.99
N ARG A 65 21.19 -8.10 -13.14
CA ARG A 65 21.01 -9.15 -14.16
C ARG A 65 21.14 -8.58 -15.58
N ARG A 66 20.52 -7.43 -15.86
CA ARG A 66 20.66 -6.73 -17.16
C ARG A 66 22.09 -6.29 -17.44
N ALA A 67 22.79 -5.72 -16.46
CA ALA A 67 24.17 -5.28 -16.62
C ALA A 67 25.11 -6.45 -16.97
N LYS A 68 24.96 -7.60 -16.30
CA LYS A 68 25.71 -8.82 -16.62
C LYS A 68 25.39 -9.37 -18.01
N ALA A 69 24.12 -9.37 -18.41
CA ALA A 69 23.71 -9.84 -19.74
C ALA A 69 24.30 -8.98 -20.88
N ASN A 70 24.45 -7.67 -20.68
CA ASN A 70 25.07 -6.78 -21.67
C ASN A 70 26.59 -6.93 -21.76
N GLN A 71 27.27 -7.30 -20.66
CA GLN A 71 28.71 -7.57 -20.68
C GLN A 71 29.06 -8.87 -21.41
N SER A 72 28.18 -9.89 -21.37
CA SER A 72 28.38 -11.16 -22.08
C SER A 72 28.17 -11.05 -23.61
N LYS A 73 27.61 -9.94 -24.11
CA LYS A 73 27.39 -9.70 -25.55
C LYS A 73 28.46 -8.81 -26.19
N ARG A 74 29.38 -8.24 -25.41
CA ARG A 74 30.56 -7.50 -25.88
C ARG A 74 31.76 -8.41 -25.89
#